data_AF-A0A3D0USU3-F1
#
_entry.id   AF-A0A3D0USU3-F1
#
_cell.length_a   1.000
_cell.length_b   1.000
_cell.length_c   1.000
_cell.angle_alpha   90.00
_cell.angle_beta   90.00
_cell.angle_gamma   90.00
#
_symmetry.space_group_name_H-M   'P 1'
#
loop_
_entity.id
_entity.type
_entity.pdbx_description
1 polymer ?
#
loop_
_entity_poly.entity_id
_entity_poly.type
_entity_poly.pdbx_seq_one_letter_code
_entity_poly.pdbx_strand_id
1 'polypeptide(L)' 'MMLFSKNNIPVQEFTPIELKKYITGNGKAEKMLVQKMIMKFYRLQDIPAYNDAADALGLAYIGHKISK' A
#
# COMPACT_ATOMS: atom_id res chain seq x y z
N MET A 1 -7.77 -13.35 6.14
CA MET A 1 -7.62 -13.31 7.62
C MET A 1 -7.43 -14.67 8.26
N MET A 2 -8.32 -15.65 8.05
CA MET A 2 -8.27 -16.95 8.75
C MET A 2 -6.95 -17.72 8.59
N LEU A 3 -6.30 -17.65 7.41
CA LEU A 3 -5.01 -18.30 7.17
C LEU A 3 -3.87 -17.69 8.00
N PHE A 4 -3.82 -16.36 8.12
CA PHE A 4 -2.80 -15.66 8.90
C PHE A 4 -2.98 -15.90 10.40
N SER A 5 -4.23 -15.88 10.88
CA SER A 5 -4.56 -16.17 12.28
C SER A 5 -4.16 -17.59 12.68
N LYS A 6 -4.34 -18.59 11.81
CA LYS A 6 -3.89 -19.97 12.06
C LYS A 6 -2.37 -20.12 12.17
N ASN A 7 -1.60 -19.20 11.59
CA ASN A 7 -0.14 -19.22 11.59
C ASN A 7 0.47 -18.24 12.61
N ASN A 8 -0.32 -17.65 13.52
CA ASN A 8 0.10 -16.60 14.45
C ASN A 8 0.82 -15.41 13.78
N ILE A 9 0.45 -15.11 12.53
CA ILE A 9 0.98 -13.94 11.82
C ILE A 9 0.10 -12.75 12.20
N PRO A 10 0.66 -11.69 12.80
CA PRO A 10 -0.10 -10.50 13.15
C PRO A 10 -0.68 -9.87 11.88
N VAL A 11 -1.98 -9.56 11.92
CA VAL A 11 -2.70 -8.94 10.80
C VAL A 11 -3.07 -7.52 11.20
N GLN A 12 -2.72 -6.57 10.35
CA GLN A 12 -3.17 -5.19 10.46
C GLN A 12 -3.94 -4.81 9.20
N GLU A 13 -5.10 -4.20 9.40
CA GLU A 13 -5.96 -3.75 8.31
C GLU A 13 -5.86 -2.23 8.15
N PHE A 14 -5.92 -1.77 6.89
CA PHE A 14 -5.93 -0.37 6.54
C PHE A 14 -7.09 -0.09 5.61
N THR A 15 -7.83 0.96 5.88
CA THR A 15 -8.85 1.46 4.96
C THR A 15 -8.20 2.11 3.74
N PRO A 16 -8.90 2.22 2.60
CA PRO A 16 -8.39 2.91 1.42
C PRO A 16 -8.00 4.38 1.69
N ILE A 17 -8.69 5.04 2.63
CA ILE A 17 -8.40 6.42 3.03
C ILE A 17 -7.07 6.48 3.80
N GLU A 18 -6.82 5.53 4.70
CA GLU A 18 -5.56 5.44 5.43
C GLU A 18 -4.39 5.12 4.50
N LEU A 19 -4.56 4.16 3.58
CA LEU A 19 -3.56 3.86 2.55
C LEU A 19 -3.14 5.12 1.78
N LYS A 20 -4.14 5.87 1.28
CA LYS A 20 -3.91 7.15 0.57
C LYS A 20 -3.19 8.18 1.44
N LYS A 21 -3.61 8.32 2.70
CA LYS A 21 -3.01 9.25 3.66
C LYS A 21 -1.55 8.88 3.97
N TYR A 22 -1.23 7.60 4.14
CA TYR A 22 0.13 7.14 4.42
C TYR A 22 1.09 7.34 3.24
N ILE A 23 0.62 7.13 2.02
CA ILE A 23 1.45 7.21 0.81
C ILE A 23 1.61 8.65 0.32
N THR A 24 0.52 9.42 0.32
CA THR A 24 0.46 10.76 -0.31
C THR A 24 0.35 11.92 0.68
N GLY A 25 0.13 11.65 1.96
CA GLY A 25 -0.19 12.65 2.98
C GLY A 25 -1.65 13.10 2.99
N ASN A 26 -2.45 12.73 1.98
CA ASN A 26 -3.85 13.15 1.84
C ASN A 26 -4.78 11.95 1.64
N GLY A 27 -5.73 11.73 2.56
CA GLY A 27 -6.71 10.65 2.47
C GLY A 27 -7.68 10.76 1.27
N LYS A 28 -7.82 11.96 0.69
CA LYS A 28 -8.65 12.22 -0.50
C LYS A 28 -7.85 12.22 -1.80
N ALA A 29 -6.59 11.80 -1.78
CA ALA A 29 -5.78 11.74 -2.99
C ALA A 29 -6.41 10.87 -4.10
N GLU A 30 -6.19 11.30 -5.35
CA GLU A 30 -6.57 10.52 -6.52
C GLU A 30 -5.78 9.21 -6.59
N LYS A 31 -6.39 8.15 -7.15
CA LYS A 31 -5.75 6.84 -7.28
C LYS A 31 -4.44 6.93 -8.09
N MET A 32 -4.41 7.80 -9.10
CA MET A 32 -3.23 8.04 -9.92
C MET A 32 -2.06 8.65 -9.12
N LEU A 33 -2.33 9.47 -8.10
CA LEU A 33 -1.28 10.04 -7.25
C LEU A 33 -0.62 8.96 -6.40
N VAL A 34 -1.42 8.05 -5.84
CA VAL A 34 -0.92 6.89 -5.09
C VAL A 34 -0.02 6.05 -5.99
N GLN A 35 -0.46 5.71 -7.20
CA GLN A 35 0.32 4.94 -8.17
C GLN A 35 1.65 5.61 -8.51
N LYS A 36 1.66 6.91 -8.79
CA LYS A 36 2.89 7.69 -9.05
C LYS A 36 3.85 7.67 -7.86
N MET A 37 3.33 7.79 -6.64
CA MET A 37 4.16 7.72 -5.43
C MET A 37 4.79 6.33 -5.24
N ILE A 38 4.03 5.26 -5.49
CA ILE A 38 4.54 3.89 -5.46
C ILE A 38 5.63 3.68 -6.52
N MET A 39 5.43 4.17 -7.75
CA MET A 39 6.47 4.14 -8.79
C MET A 39 7.73 4.86 -8.33
N LYS A 40 7.59 6.02 -7.68
CA LYS A 40 8.73 6.79 -7.14
C LYS A 40 9.44 6.06 -6.01
N PHE A 41 8.70 5.40 -5.11
CA PHE A 41 9.28 4.64 -3.99
C PHE A 41 10.06 3.42 -4.48
N TYR A 42 9.54 2.69 -5.46
CA TYR A 42 10.14 1.45 -5.98
C TYR A 42 10.92 1.62 -7.29
N ARG A 43 11.08 2.86 -7.79
CA ARG A 43 11.75 3.18 -9.07
C ARG A 43 11.22 2.38 -10.26
N LEU A 44 9.90 2.22 -10.33
CA LEU A 44 9.24 1.55 -11.45
C LEU A 44 9.27 2.43 -12.70
N GLN A 45 9.58 1.84 -13.85
CA GLN A 45 9.63 2.57 -15.12
C GLN A 45 8.23 2.88 -15.66
N ASP A 46 7.29 1.95 -15.48
CA ASP A 46 5.91 2.07 -15.96
C ASP A 46 4.90 1.92 -14.82
N ILE A 47 3.70 2.47 -15.05
CA ILE A 47 2.55 2.24 -14.16
C ILE A 47 2.27 0.73 -14.16
N PRO A 48 2.13 0.08 -12.98
CA PRO A 48 1.78 -1.33 -12.94
C PRO A 48 0.53 -1.60 -13.77
N ALA A 49 0.62 -2.56 -14.70
CA ALA A 49 -0.48 -2.89 -15.61
C ALA A 49 -1.77 -3.28 -14.85
N TYR A 50 -1.62 -3.81 -13.63
CA TYR A 50 -2.73 -4.15 -12.75
C TYR A 50 -2.88 -3.10 -11.65
N ASN A 51 -4.09 -2.53 -11.57
CA ASN A 51 -4.44 -1.53 -10.56
C ASN A 51 -4.18 -2.03 -9.12
N ASP A 52 -4.37 -3.33 -8.88
CA ASP A 52 -4.24 -3.94 -7.56
C ASP A 52 -2.77 -4.14 -7.15
N ALA A 53 -1.84 -4.18 -8.10
CA ALA A 53 -0.42 -4.34 -7.81
C ALA A 53 0.15 -3.10 -7.09
N ALA A 54 -0.29 -1.90 -7.48
CA ALA A 54 0.09 -0.66 -6.80
C ALA A 54 -0.46 -0.61 -5.36
N ASP A 55 -1.70 -1.08 -5.17
CA ASP A 55 -2.35 -1.12 -3.86
C ASP A 55 -1.63 -2.13 -2.93
N ALA A 56 -1.24 -3.30 -3.47
CA ALA A 56 -0.45 -4.29 -2.74
C ALA A 56 0.95 -3.79 -2.36
N LEU A 57 1.66 -3.12 -3.28
CA LEU A 57 2.95 -2.48 -2.99
C LEU A 57 2.81 -1.36 -1.95
N GLY A 58 1.71 -0.61 -1.98
CA GLY A 58 1.41 0.41 -0.98
C GLY A 58 1.21 -0.18 0.41
N LEU A 59 0.44 -1.27 0.53
CA LEU A 59 0.27 -1.99 1.79
C LEU A 59 1.59 -2.58 2.29
N ALA A 60 2.42 -3.12 1.39
CA ALA A 60 3.75 -3.63 1.74
C ALA A 60 4.69 -2.52 2.26
N TYR A 61 4.65 -1.33 1.64
CA TYR A 61 5.40 -0.16 2.10
C TYR A 61 4.97 0.29 3.51
N ILE A 62 3.66 0.33 3.77
CA ILE A 62 3.12 0.66 5.10
C ILE A 62 3.56 -0.38 6.13
N GLY A 63 3.44 -1.68 5.81
CA GLY A 63 3.88 -2.76 6.70
C GLY A 63 5.37 -2.67 7.03
N HIS A 64 6.22 -2.38 6.03
CA HIS A 64 7.66 -2.17 6.25
C HIS A 64 7.94 -0.96 7.15
N LYS A 65 7.19 0.14 7.01
CA LYS A 65 7.32 1.35 7.81
C LYS A 65 6.87 1.18 9.26
N ILE A 66 5.87 0.35 9.53
CA ILE A 66 5.31 0.12 10.87
C ILE A 66 6.13 -0.93 11.64
N SER A 67 6.75 -1.88 10.94
CA SER A 67 7.60 -2.91 11.55
C SER A 67 8.96 -2.41 12.04
N LYS A 68 9.26 -1.11 11.93
CA LYS A 68 10.55 -0.51 12.25
C LYS A 68 10.39 0.60 13.28
#